data_AF-A0A448ZVK9-F1
#
_entry.id   AF-A0A448ZVK9-F1
#
_cell.length_a   1.000
_cell.length_b   1.000
_cell.length_c   1.000
_cell.angle_alpha   90.00
_cell.angle_beta   90.00
_cell.angle_gamma   90.00
#
_symmetry.space_group_name_H-M   'P 1'
#
loop_
_entity.id
_entity.type
_entity.pdbx_description
1 polymer ?
#
loop_
_entity_poly.entity_id
_entity_poly.type
_entity_poly.pdbx_seq_one_letter_code
_entity_poly.pdbx_strand_id
1 'polypeptide(L)'
;MSWLEYIFLSWGYIALIFDLMIICMSFKKEFKKHTLWLSLFLSGFAVSSIFFATYALIERGKLLYKVTSFNIILFIMWIIYIMLFIVTLTLHLYRMFGKRGNTHLYYE
;
A
#
# COMPACT_ATOMS: atom_id res chain seq x y z
N MET A 1 0.54 10.54 21.71
CA MET A 1 0.16 10.16 20.34
C MET A 1 0.84 11.13 19.42
N SER A 2 1.82 10.69 18.63
CA SER A 2 2.47 11.60 17.71
C SER A 2 1.54 11.82 16.52
N TRP A 3 1.14 13.05 16.28
CA TRP A 3 0.53 13.54 15.03
C TRP A 3 1.10 12.90 13.75
N LEU A 4 2.40 12.52 13.78
CA LEU A 4 3.07 11.72 12.76
C LEU A 4 2.35 10.40 12.42
N GLU A 5 1.87 9.64 13.42
CA GLU A 5 1.14 8.39 13.17
C GLU A 5 -0.10 8.62 12.29
N TYR A 6 -0.84 9.71 12.52
CA TYR A 6 -2.01 10.05 11.72
C TYR A 6 -1.65 10.46 10.31
N ILE A 7 -0.58 11.25 10.16
CA ILE A 7 -0.09 11.67 8.85
C ILE A 7 0.33 10.45 8.04
N PHE A 8 1.12 9.54 8.64
CA PHE A 8 1.56 8.31 7.98
C PHE A 8 0.40 7.39 7.65
N LEU A 9 -0.57 7.22 8.55
CA LEU A 9 -1.75 6.41 8.30
C LEU A 9 -2.59 6.99 7.16
N SER A 10 -2.97 8.27 7.25
CA SER A 10 -3.82 8.93 6.24
C SER A 10 -3.16 8.99 4.86
N TRP A 11 -1.91 9.43 4.78
CA TRP A 11 -1.18 9.44 3.50
C TRP A 11 -0.90 8.04 2.98
N GLY A 12 -0.64 7.07 3.86
CA GLY A 12 -0.46 5.67 3.48
C GLY A 12 -1.71 5.15 2.78
N TYR A 13 -2.89 5.37 3.36
CA TYR A 13 -4.17 4.96 2.76
C TYR A 13 -4.43 5.66 1.42
N ILE A 14 -4.17 6.96 1.32
CA ILE A 14 -4.33 7.71 0.07
C ILE A 14 -3.43 7.13 -1.03
N ALA A 15 -2.16 6.86 -0.72
CA ALA A 15 -1.21 6.26 -1.65
C ALA A 15 -1.67 4.88 -2.12
N LEU A 16 -2.12 4.03 -1.18
CA LEU A 16 -2.60 2.69 -1.49
C LEU A 16 -3.85 2.68 -2.39
N ILE A 17 -4.83 3.53 -2.08
CA ILE A 17 -6.05 3.66 -2.89
C ILE A 17 -5.70 4.14 -4.30
N PHE A 18 -4.81 5.13 -4.40
CA PHE A 18 -4.38 5.66 -5.69
C PHE A 18 -3.63 4.62 -6.54
N ASP A 19 -2.72 3.86 -5.94
CA ASP A 19 -2.03 2.77 -6.62
C ASP A 19 -2.99 1.66 -7.06
N LEU A 20 -3.97 1.30 -6.22
CA LEU A 20 -5.01 0.35 -6.58
C LEU A 20 -5.84 0.85 -7.78
N MET A 21 -6.24 2.12 -7.78
CA MET A 21 -6.96 2.73 -8.91
C MET A 21 -6.13 2.69 -10.20
N ILE A 22 -4.84 3.02 -10.13
CA ILE A 22 -3.94 2.97 -11.29
C ILE A 22 -3.80 1.53 -11.79
N ILE A 23 -3.61 0.55 -10.91
CA ILE A 23 -3.51 -0.86 -11.30
C ILE A 23 -4.79 -1.31 -12.01
N CYS A 24 -5.97 -1.03 -11.44
CA CYS A 24 -7.26 -1.36 -12.01
C CYS A 24 -7.48 -0.72 -13.40
N MET A 25 -7.22 0.58 -13.53
CA MET A 25 -7.36 1.29 -14.80
C MET A 25 -6.32 0.86 -15.84
N SER A 26 -5.14 0.42 -15.40
CA SER A 26 -4.07 0.02 -16.33
C SER A 26 -4.36 -1.25 -17.10
N PHE A 27 -5.29 -2.10 -16.63
CA PHE A 27 -5.75 -3.24 -17.41
C PHE A 27 -6.47 -2.82 -18.70
N LYS A 28 -6.98 -1.58 -18.77
CA LYS A 28 -7.78 -1.09 -19.90
C LYS A 28 -7.10 0.00 -20.72
N LYS A 29 -6.11 0.73 -20.18
CA LYS A 29 -5.49 1.89 -20.85
C LYS A 29 -3.99 1.97 -20.58
N GLU A 30 -3.24 2.44 -21.58
CA GLU A 30 -1.85 2.86 -21.42
C GLU A 30 -1.78 4.24 -20.76
N PHE A 31 -0.91 4.37 -19.76
CA PHE A 31 -0.78 5.60 -18.96
C PHE A 31 0.31 6.52 -19.49
N LYS A 32 0.06 7.83 -19.43
CA LYS A 32 1.07 8.87 -19.71
C LYS A 32 2.21 8.80 -18.69
N LYS A 33 3.43 9.15 -19.12
CA LYS A 33 4.65 9.10 -18.29
C LYS A 33 4.48 9.73 -16.89
N HIS A 34 3.80 10.88 -16.77
CA HIS A 34 3.62 11.57 -15.48
C HIS A 34 2.80 10.77 -14.46
N THR A 35 1.77 10.03 -14.89
CA THR A 35 0.97 9.17 -13.99
C THR A 35 1.79 8.00 -13.46
N LEU A 36 2.76 7.53 -14.26
CA LEU A 36 3.66 6.44 -13.92
C LEU A 36 4.71 6.87 -12.88
N TRP A 37 5.27 8.08 -13.02
CA TRP A 37 6.15 8.68 -12.01
C TRP A 37 5.43 8.92 -10.68
N LEU A 38 4.18 9.40 -10.72
CA LEU A 38 3.39 9.62 -9.52
C LEU A 38 3.07 8.31 -8.79
N SER A 39 2.70 7.25 -9.52
CA SER A 39 2.50 5.92 -8.93
C SER A 39 3.78 5.35 -8.34
N LEU A 40 4.93 5.51 -9.01
CA LEU A 40 6.23 5.10 -8.44
C LEU A 40 6.53 5.83 -7.13
N PHE A 41 6.31 7.14 -7.09
CA PHE A 41 6.49 7.93 -5.87
C PHE A 41 5.56 7.48 -4.73
N LEU A 42 4.26 7.28 -5.03
CA LEU A 42 3.28 6.85 -4.05
C LEU A 42 3.52 5.41 -3.58
N SER A 43 3.98 4.52 -4.46
CA SER A 43 4.37 3.17 -4.09
C SER A 43 5.57 3.16 -3.13
N GLY A 44 6.55 4.06 -3.33
CA GLY A 44 7.66 4.24 -2.40
C GLY A 44 7.20 4.76 -1.03
N PHE A 45 6.19 5.63 -1.02
CA PHE A 45 5.55 6.09 0.22
C PHE A 45 4.77 4.95 0.93
N ALA A 46 4.05 4.12 0.17
CA ALA A 46 3.34 2.95 0.67
C ALA A 46 4.32 1.93 1.31
N VAL A 47 5.47 1.69 0.67
CA VAL A 47 6.51 0.82 1.24
C VAL A 47 7.07 1.39 2.54
N SER A 48 7.40 2.68 2.58
CA SER A 48 7.90 3.34 3.80
C SER A 48 6.89 3.28 4.95
N SER A 49 5.60 3.47 4.65
CA SER A 49 4.53 3.46 5.64
C SER A 49 4.24 2.06 6.21
N ILE A 50 4.63 0.97 5.54
CA ILE A 50 4.56 -0.40 6.12
C ILE A 50 5.60 -0.65 7.18
N PHE A 51 6.83 -0.18 6.96
CA PHE A 51 7.87 -0.30 8.00
C PHE A 51 7.43 0.45 9.25
N PHE A 52 6.83 1.63 9.07
CA PHE A 52 6.22 2.38 10.15
C PHE A 52 5.01 1.66 10.77
N ALA A 53 4.12 1.07 9.96
CA ALA A 53 2.98 0.28 10.42
C ALA A 53 3.42 -0.89 11.32
N THR A 54 4.46 -1.61 10.91
CA THR A 54 5.00 -2.75 11.64
C THR A 54 5.59 -2.31 12.98
N TYR A 55 6.36 -1.22 12.99
CA TYR A 55 6.86 -0.62 14.22
C TYR A 55 5.71 -0.21 15.17
N ALA A 56 4.70 0.50 14.64
CA ALA A 56 3.55 0.96 15.40
C ALA A 56 2.72 -0.20 16.00
N LEU A 57 2.56 -1.30 15.25
CA LEU A 57 1.89 -2.52 15.74
C LEU A 57 2.67 -3.19 16.87
N ILE A 58 4.00 -3.27 16.78
CA ILE A 58 4.85 -3.86 17.83
C ILE A 58 4.80 -3.02 19.11
N GLU A 59 4.92 -1.70 18.99
CA GLU A 59 4.80 -0.75 20.11
C GLU A 59 3.44 -0.86 20.80
N ARG A 60 2.35 -0.84 20.02
CA ARG A 60 0.98 -0.92 20.55
C ARG A 60 0.64 -2.31 21.07
N GLY A 61 1.21 -3.35 20.47
CA GLY A 61 1.08 -4.73 20.92
C GLY A 61 1.60 -4.96 22.34
N LYS A 62 2.69 -4.27 22.72
CA LYS A 62 3.25 -4.30 24.08
C LYS A 62 2.37 -3.56 25.10
N LEU A 63 1.52 -2.64 24.64
CA LEU A 63 0.66 -1.78 25.46
C LEU A 63 -0.81 -2.23 25.46
N LEU A 64 -1.13 -3.39 24.85
CA LEU A 64 -2.47 -4.01 24.78
C LEU A 64 -3.08 -4.39 26.14
N TYR A 65 -2.36 -4.23 27.24
CA TYR A 65 -2.89 -4.47 28.60
C TYR A 65 -3.36 -3.19 29.32
N LYS A 66 -3.06 -1.99 28.79
CA LYS A 66 -3.38 -0.68 29.41
C LYS A 66 -4.37 0.15 28.58
N VAL A 67 -5.38 -0.50 28.01
CA VAL A 67 -5.99 -0.01 26.77
C VAL A 67 -7.13 0.98 26.96
N THR A 68 -6.96 2.18 26.41
CA THR A 68 -8.05 3.09 26.00
C THR A 68 -8.60 2.66 24.65
N SER A 69 -9.92 2.69 24.46
CA SER A 69 -10.62 2.24 23.23
C SER A 69 -10.02 2.77 21.92
N PHE A 70 -9.44 3.98 21.97
CA PHE A 70 -8.80 4.62 20.84
C PHE A 70 -7.53 3.91 20.33
N ASN A 71 -6.74 3.30 21.23
CA ASN A 71 -5.54 2.56 20.84
C ASN A 71 -5.88 1.24 20.14
N ILE A 72 -7.02 0.62 20.47
CA ILE A 72 -7.56 -0.57 19.78
C ILE A 72 -7.93 -0.21 18.35
N ILE A 73 -8.67 0.90 18.19
CA ILE A 73 -9.12 1.35 16.86
C ILE A 73 -7.91 1.60 15.95
N LEU A 74 -6.88 2.29 16.43
CA LEU A 74 -5.66 2.53 15.65
C LEU A 74 -4.89 1.25 15.32
N PHE A 75 -4.84 0.30 16.25
CA PHE A 75 -4.23 -0.99 16.02
C PHE A 75 -4.94 -1.74 14.88
N ILE A 76 -6.28 -1.77 14.90
CA ILE A 76 -7.09 -2.37 13.84
C ILE A 76 -6.88 -1.65 12.50
N MET A 77 -6.81 -0.31 12.50
CA MET A 77 -6.60 0.48 11.29
C MET A 77 -5.24 0.17 10.62
N TRP A 78 -4.19 -0.08 11.41
CA TRP A 78 -2.89 -0.52 10.88
C TRP A 78 -2.94 -1.94 10.31
N ILE A 79 -3.71 -2.84 10.92
CA ILE A 79 -3.90 -4.20 10.38
C ILE A 79 -4.62 -4.15 9.03
N ILE A 80 -5.70 -3.39 8.93
CA ILE A 80 -6.45 -3.21 7.68
C ILE A 80 -5.55 -2.61 6.60
N TYR A 81 -4.70 -1.64 6.98
CA TYR A 81 -3.74 -1.03 6.07
C TYR A 81 -2.78 -2.06 5.47
N ILE A 82 -2.18 -2.91 6.31
CA ILE A 82 -1.28 -3.97 5.85
C ILE A 82 -2.00 -4.98 4.95
N MET A 83 -3.23 -5.36 5.27
CA MET A 83 -4.04 -6.26 4.43
C MET A 83 -4.26 -5.67 3.03
N LEU A 84 -4.64 -4.39 2.94
CA LEU A 84 -4.82 -3.71 1.66
C LEU A 84 -3.50 -3.61 0.88
N PHE A 85 -2.39 -3.41 1.58
CA PHE A 85 -1.08 -3.39 0.94
C PHE A 85 -0.73 -4.74 0.31
N ILE A 86 -0.94 -5.84 1.04
CA ILE A 86 -0.68 -7.19 0.52
C ILE A 86 -1.52 -7.42 -0.74
N VAL A 87 -2.82 -7.10 -0.73
CA VAL A 87 -3.69 -7.25 -1.91
C VAL A 87 -3.16 -6.44 -3.09
N THR A 88 -2.76 -5.19 -2.85
CA THR A 88 -2.22 -4.30 -3.90
C THR A 88 -0.92 -4.84 -4.46
N LEU A 89 -0.02 -5.33 -3.60
CA LEU A 89 1.23 -5.95 -3.99
C LEU A 89 1.00 -7.22 -4.82
N THR A 90 0.07 -8.09 -4.41
CA THR A 90 -0.29 -9.30 -5.16
C THR A 90 -0.79 -8.95 -6.56
N LEU A 91 -1.67 -7.95 -6.69
CA LEU A 91 -2.15 -7.48 -7.99
C LEU A 91 -1.02 -6.91 -8.85
N HIS A 92 -0.08 -6.17 -8.23
CA HIS A 92 1.07 -5.61 -8.93
C HIS A 92 2.02 -6.70 -9.45
N LEU A 93 2.33 -7.69 -8.60
CA LEU A 93 3.14 -8.85 -8.96
C LEU A 93 2.47 -9.68 -10.06
N TYR A 94 1.17 -9.98 -9.91
CA TYR A 94 0.39 -10.70 -10.94
C TYR A 94 0.50 -10.01 -12.30
N ARG A 95 0.40 -8.68 -12.33
CA ARG A 95 0.53 -7.91 -13.57
C ARG A 95 1.95 -7.97 -14.16
N MET A 96 2.98 -7.87 -13.34
CA MET A 96 4.37 -7.97 -13.80
C MET A 96 4.69 -9.35 -14.40
N PHE A 97 4.29 -10.43 -13.71
CA PHE A 97 4.53 -11.79 -14.19
C PHE A 97 3.60 -12.19 -15.34
N GLY A 98 2.34 -11.75 -15.32
CA GLY A 98 1.36 -12.03 -16.37
C GLY A 98 1.72 -11.39 -17.71
N LYS A 99 2.37 -10.22 -17.73
CA LYS A 99 2.84 -9.59 -18.98
C LYS A 99 4.04 -10.30 -19.62
N ARG A 100 4.86 -11.01 -18.83
CA ARG A 100 6.08 -11.69 -19.33
C ARG A 100 5.76 -12.87 -20.27
N GLY A 101 4.55 -13.43 -20.18
CA GLY A 101 4.07 -14.46 -21.11
C GLY A 101 3.67 -13.94 -22.49
N ASN A 102 3.37 -12.64 -22.64
CA ASN A 102 2.88 -12.08 -23.91
C ASN A 102 3.97 -11.46 -24.79
N THR A 103 5.19 -11.29 -24.26
CA THR A 103 6.35 -10.81 -25.04
C THR A 103 7.02 -11.91 -25.87
N HIS A 104 6.66 -13.19 -25.67
CA HIS A 104 7.19 -14.30 -26.48
C HIS A 104 6.44 -14.50 -27.81
N LEU A 105 5.32 -13.82 -28.05
CA LEU A 105 4.50 -13.97 -29.26
C LEU A 105 4.70 -12.86 -30.30
N TYR A 106 5.69 -11.97 -30.11
CA TYR A 106 6.02 -10.90 -31.07
C TYR A 106 7.38 -11.08 -31.76
N TYR A 107 8.00 -12.26 -31.61
CA TYR A 107 9.25 -12.66 -32.27
C TYR A 107 9.15 -14.06 -32.91
N GLU A 108 8.00 -14.37 -33.52
CA GLU A 108 7.89 -15.44 -34.53
C GLU A 108 7.20 -14.90 -35.78
#